data_AF-A0A938D152-F1
#
_entry.id   AF-A0A938D152-F1
#
_cell.length_a   1.000
_cell.length_b   1.000
_cell.length_c   1.000
_cell.angle_alpha   90.00
_cell.angle_beta   90.00
_cell.angle_gamma   90.00
#
_symmetry.space_group_name_H-M   'P 1'
#
loop_
_entity.id
_entity.type
_entity.pdbx_description
1 polymer ?
#
loop_
_entity_poly.entity_id
_entity_poly.type
_entity_poly.pdbx_seq_one_letter_code
_entity_poly.pdbx_strand_id
1 'polypeptide(L)'
;ALLRDVEFVQFHPTAIATSADPMPLATEALRGEGAFLVNGRGERFMADVPGRELAPRGVVARAIEAEIARGEAVFLDTRAALGAGIVARFPAVATLCRAGGIDPVVQPIPVRPAAHYHMGGVAVDERGRSTVDGLWACGEVASTGLHGADRLASNSLLEALAYARWVARDIAASTAARIFNGTAAVAAAASSATVAPGMVPSPAGDAGVLAALRRLMTRDVGVIRSDESLRRAITALAATAEAHPRTAVSEMVLVGLMVATAALERRESRGAQYRSDFPLPAAEAVHTELTLDDVRRHAAGVRGASPATALAQDVGQATAGGA
;
A
#
# COMPACT_ATOMS: atom_id res chain seq x y z
N ALA A 1 -10.20 15.83 -6.39
CA ALA A 1 -8.98 15.89 -7.21
C ALA A 1 -8.86 14.60 -8.01
N LEU A 2 -8.16 14.65 -9.15
CA LEU A 2 -7.78 13.48 -9.92
C LEU A 2 -6.75 12.67 -9.12
N LEU A 3 -6.93 11.35 -9.06
CA LEU A 3 -5.89 10.45 -8.56
C LEU A 3 -5.20 9.78 -9.74
N ARG A 4 -3.89 9.54 -9.60
CA ARG A 4 -3.06 8.88 -10.60
C ARG A 4 -2.33 7.68 -9.99
N ASP A 5 -2.31 6.58 -10.73
CA ASP A 5 -1.46 5.40 -10.48
C ASP A 5 -1.63 4.76 -9.09
N VAL A 6 -2.80 4.89 -8.47
CA VAL A 6 -3.07 4.42 -7.10
C VAL A 6 -2.93 2.90 -6.94
N GLU A 7 -2.98 2.15 -8.03
CA GLU A 7 -2.73 0.72 -8.08
C GLU A 7 -1.27 0.32 -7.80
N PHE A 8 -0.33 1.25 -7.99
CA PHE A 8 1.09 1.04 -7.71
C PHE A 8 1.37 1.24 -6.22
N VAL A 9 1.23 0.14 -5.48
CA VAL A 9 1.61 0.02 -4.06
C VAL A 9 2.81 -0.90 -3.95
N GLN A 10 3.94 -0.39 -3.45
CA GLN A 10 5.14 -1.20 -3.26
C GLN A 10 5.01 -2.04 -1.99
N PHE A 11 5.42 -3.30 -2.09
CA PHE A 11 5.51 -4.23 -0.97
C PHE A 11 6.97 -4.47 -0.58
N HIS A 12 7.29 -4.30 0.70
CA HIS A 12 8.56 -4.71 1.25
C HIS A 12 8.53 -6.23 1.50
N PRO A 13 9.48 -7.03 0.98
CA PRO A 13 9.38 -8.49 1.01
C PRO A 13 9.60 -9.09 2.41
N THR A 14 10.39 -8.44 3.26
CA THR A 14 10.85 -9.01 4.54
C THR A 14 10.34 -8.23 5.75
N ALA A 15 9.03 -8.05 5.88
CA ALA A 15 8.45 -7.60 7.15
C ALA A 15 8.50 -8.76 8.16
N ILE A 16 8.96 -8.50 9.38
CA ILE A 16 9.09 -9.51 10.44
C ILE A 16 7.68 -9.90 10.89
N ALA A 17 7.33 -11.16 10.67
CA ALA A 17 6.00 -11.69 10.85
C ALA A 17 5.69 -11.95 12.34
N THR A 18 5.56 -10.89 13.13
CA THR A 18 5.16 -10.93 14.55
C THR A 18 3.70 -10.48 14.74
N SER A 19 3.25 -10.39 15.99
CA SER A 19 1.96 -9.80 16.36
C SER A 19 1.95 -8.26 16.41
N ALA A 20 3.08 -7.61 16.17
CA ALA A 20 3.17 -6.15 16.16
C ALA A 20 2.42 -5.55 14.97
N ASP A 21 1.70 -4.45 15.20
CA ASP A 21 1.01 -3.67 14.17
C ASP A 21 1.44 -2.19 14.27
N PRO A 22 2.15 -1.64 13.26
CA PRO A 22 2.60 -2.30 12.03
C PRO A 22 3.71 -3.33 12.28
N MET A 23 3.84 -4.32 11.39
CA MET A 23 4.96 -5.26 11.43
C MET A 23 6.30 -4.53 11.21
N PRO A 24 7.32 -4.79 12.04
CA PRO A 24 8.64 -4.19 11.85
C PRO A 24 9.33 -4.76 10.61
N LEU A 25 10.25 -4.00 10.02
CA LEU A 25 10.92 -4.40 8.78
C LEU A 25 12.32 -4.97 9.07
N ALA A 26 12.62 -6.15 8.53
CA ALA A 26 13.98 -6.64 8.42
C ALA A 26 14.62 -5.98 7.19
N THR A 27 15.64 -5.15 7.39
CA THR A 27 16.25 -4.35 6.32
C THR A 27 16.71 -5.20 5.14
N GLU A 28 16.50 -4.70 3.92
CA GLU A 28 16.99 -5.32 2.69
C GLU A 28 18.50 -5.54 2.68
N ALA A 29 19.25 -4.74 3.45
CA ALA A 29 20.69 -4.92 3.61
C ALA A 29 21.07 -6.32 4.14
N LEU A 30 20.21 -7.01 4.89
CA LEU A 30 20.47 -8.38 5.35
C LEU A 30 20.61 -9.36 4.18
N ARG A 31 19.78 -9.22 3.14
CA ARG A 31 19.90 -10.00 1.90
C ARG A 31 21.20 -9.65 1.17
N GLY A 32 21.59 -8.37 1.17
CA GLY A 32 22.88 -7.88 0.69
C GLY A 32 24.09 -8.51 1.38
N GLU A 33 23.95 -8.87 2.66
CA GLU A 33 24.97 -9.56 3.45
C GLU A 33 25.00 -11.09 3.25
N GLY A 34 24.13 -11.63 2.38
CA GLY A 34 24.07 -13.05 2.07
C GLY A 34 23.04 -13.85 2.87
N ALA A 35 22.14 -13.18 3.61
CA ALA A 35 20.97 -13.85 4.17
C ALA A 35 20.09 -14.40 3.05
N PHE A 36 19.56 -15.61 3.23
CA PHE A 36 18.76 -16.31 2.22
C PHE A 36 17.36 -16.63 2.71
N LEU A 37 16.41 -16.79 1.79
CA LEU A 37 15.03 -17.11 2.13
C LEU A 37 14.81 -18.63 2.11
N VAL A 38 14.14 -19.14 3.15
CA VAL A 38 13.73 -20.54 3.27
C VAL A 38 12.25 -20.67 3.61
N ASN A 39 11.61 -21.73 3.15
CA ASN A 39 10.22 -22.05 3.51
C ASN A 39 10.15 -22.94 4.78
N GLY A 40 8.94 -23.36 5.17
CA GLY A 40 8.68 -24.18 6.36
C GLY A 40 9.31 -25.57 6.30
N ARG A 41 9.64 -26.04 5.09
CA ARG A 41 10.38 -27.29 4.84
C ARG A 41 11.89 -27.11 4.88
N GLY A 42 12.39 -25.88 5.06
CA GLY A 42 13.82 -25.56 5.04
C GLY A 42 14.42 -25.42 3.65
N GLU A 43 13.61 -25.39 2.59
CA GLU A 43 14.07 -25.28 1.21
C GLU A 43 14.39 -23.82 0.87
N ARG A 44 15.56 -23.58 0.25
CA ARG A 44 15.91 -22.27 -0.30
C ARG A 44 15.23 -22.03 -1.65
N PHE A 45 13.97 -21.64 -1.62
CA PHE A 45 13.13 -21.50 -2.82
C PHE A 45 13.58 -20.39 -3.81
N MET A 46 14.43 -19.46 -3.39
CA MET A 46 14.99 -18.42 -4.27
C MET A 46 16.23 -18.87 -5.06
N ALA A 47 16.76 -20.08 -4.82
CA ALA A 47 18.04 -20.51 -5.38
C ALA A 47 18.09 -20.48 -6.92
N ASP A 48 16.95 -20.83 -7.56
CA ASP A 48 16.80 -20.91 -9.02
C ASP A 48 16.19 -19.64 -9.65
N VAL A 49 15.87 -18.63 -8.83
CA VAL A 49 15.36 -17.35 -9.32
C VAL A 49 16.53 -16.46 -9.75
N PRO A 50 16.51 -15.87 -10.96
CA PRO A 50 17.54 -14.92 -11.38
C PRO A 50 17.70 -13.76 -10.38
N GLY A 51 18.94 -13.51 -9.95
CA GLY A 51 19.25 -12.54 -8.89
C GLY A 51 19.04 -13.06 -7.46
N ARG A 52 18.39 -14.21 -7.27
CA ARG A 52 18.14 -14.86 -5.97
C ARG A 52 17.54 -13.87 -4.98
N GLU A 53 18.06 -13.78 -3.75
CA GLU A 53 17.59 -12.82 -2.75
C GLU A 53 17.94 -11.36 -3.07
N LEU A 54 18.78 -11.10 -4.07
CA LEU A 54 19.08 -9.77 -4.60
C LEU A 54 18.24 -9.42 -5.84
N ALA A 55 17.28 -10.27 -6.22
CA ALA A 55 16.30 -9.94 -7.24
C ALA A 55 15.50 -8.68 -6.84
N PRO A 56 14.88 -7.96 -7.80
CA PRO A 56 14.03 -6.82 -7.50
C PRO A 56 12.96 -7.14 -6.46
N ARG A 57 12.62 -6.17 -5.60
CA ARG A 57 11.69 -6.35 -4.46
C ARG A 57 10.39 -7.05 -4.85
N GLY A 58 9.79 -6.64 -5.98
CA GLY A 58 8.56 -7.26 -6.48
C GLY A 58 8.72 -8.74 -6.84
N VAL A 59 9.89 -9.17 -7.34
CA VAL A 59 10.19 -10.59 -7.62
C VAL A 59 10.27 -11.38 -6.31
N VAL A 60 11.03 -10.86 -5.34
CA VAL A 60 11.19 -11.51 -4.03
C VAL A 60 9.85 -11.59 -3.29
N ALA A 61 9.07 -10.50 -3.28
CA ALA A 61 7.76 -10.46 -2.65
C ALA A 61 6.80 -11.48 -3.27
N ARG A 62 6.77 -11.61 -4.61
CA ARG A 62 5.95 -12.63 -5.30
C ARG A 62 6.37 -14.05 -4.97
N ALA A 63 7.67 -14.32 -4.88
CA ALA A 63 8.16 -15.64 -4.52
C ALA A 63 7.75 -16.02 -3.09
N ILE A 64 7.86 -15.08 -2.14
CA ILE A 64 7.38 -15.28 -0.76
C ILE A 64 5.86 -15.51 -0.76
N GLU A 65 5.09 -14.69 -1.48
CA GLU A 65 3.62 -14.83 -1.56
C GLU A 65 3.21 -16.19 -2.14
N ALA A 66 3.94 -16.70 -3.13
CA ALA A 66 3.68 -18.01 -3.72
C ALA A 66 3.92 -19.17 -2.72
N GLU A 67 4.90 -19.06 -1.83
CA GLU A 67 5.09 -20.04 -0.74
C GLU A 67 3.96 -19.93 0.30
N ILE A 68 3.60 -18.71 0.71
CA ILE A 68 2.50 -18.48 1.66
C ILE A 68 1.18 -19.04 1.11
N ALA A 69 0.90 -18.84 -0.17
CA ALA A 69 -0.30 -19.38 -0.83
C ALA A 69 -0.33 -20.92 -0.88
N ARG A 70 0.82 -21.59 -0.77
CA ARG A 70 0.93 -23.06 -0.62
C ARG A 70 0.78 -23.53 0.83
N GLY A 71 0.57 -22.61 1.77
CA GLY A 71 0.46 -22.91 3.21
C GLY A 71 1.81 -22.97 3.93
N GLU A 72 2.89 -22.51 3.30
CA GLU A 72 4.22 -22.51 3.90
C GLU A 72 4.48 -21.23 4.72
N ALA A 73 5.18 -21.39 5.84
CA ALA A 73 5.83 -20.27 6.51
C ALA A 73 7.12 -19.90 5.79
N VAL A 74 7.49 -18.62 5.79
CA VAL A 74 8.71 -18.14 5.14
C VAL A 74 9.62 -17.46 6.16
N PHE A 75 10.92 -17.71 6.04
CA PHE A 75 11.93 -17.19 6.93
C PHE A 75 13.11 -16.59 6.16
N LEU A 76 13.66 -15.50 6.69
CA LEU A 76 14.95 -14.94 6.31
C LEU A 76 16.02 -15.54 7.24
N ASP A 77 16.85 -16.42 6.71
CA ASP A 77 17.95 -17.03 7.46
C ASP A 77 19.21 -16.18 7.36
N THR A 78 19.63 -15.63 8.50
CA THR A 78 20.82 -14.78 8.62
C THR A 78 22.00 -15.52 9.27
N ARG A 79 21.81 -16.75 9.73
CA ARG A 79 22.73 -17.43 10.66
C ARG A 79 24.07 -17.75 10.02
N ALA A 80 24.06 -18.23 8.77
CA ALA A 80 25.29 -18.54 8.04
C ALA A 80 26.06 -17.27 7.61
N ALA A 81 25.33 -16.20 7.26
CA ALA A 81 25.90 -14.97 6.74
C ALA A 81 26.42 -14.04 7.84
N LEU A 82 25.69 -13.94 8.95
CA LEU A 82 25.93 -12.96 10.02
C LEU A 82 26.16 -13.62 11.37
N GLY A 83 25.47 -14.72 11.68
CA GLY A 83 25.54 -15.38 12.98
C GLY A 83 25.39 -14.40 14.14
N ALA A 84 26.27 -14.49 15.15
CA ALA A 84 26.29 -13.55 16.28
C ALA A 84 26.59 -12.09 15.87
N GLY A 85 27.22 -11.88 14.71
CA GLY A 85 27.56 -10.56 14.18
C GLY A 85 26.34 -9.70 13.84
N ILE A 86 25.15 -10.28 13.68
CA ILE A 86 23.91 -9.52 13.43
C ILE A 86 23.61 -8.52 14.56
N VAL A 87 23.99 -8.84 15.81
CA VAL A 87 23.74 -7.98 16.97
C VAL A 87 24.57 -6.69 16.90
N ALA A 88 25.80 -6.79 16.41
CA ALA A 88 26.69 -5.64 16.28
C ALA A 88 26.44 -4.84 14.99
N ARG A 89 26.19 -5.53 13.87
CA ARG A 89 26.06 -4.92 12.53
C ARG A 89 24.65 -4.39 12.25
N PHE A 90 23.62 -5.04 12.78
CA PHE A 90 22.21 -4.68 12.60
C PHE A 90 21.47 -4.63 13.95
N PRO A 91 21.93 -3.79 14.91
CA PRO A 91 21.39 -3.77 16.27
C PRO A 91 19.89 -3.45 16.30
N ALA A 92 19.42 -2.60 15.39
CA ALA A 92 18.00 -2.28 15.26
C ALA A 92 17.16 -3.53 14.90
N VAL A 93 17.60 -4.32 13.92
CA VAL A 93 16.90 -5.57 13.55
C VAL A 93 16.94 -6.57 14.69
N ALA A 94 18.09 -6.73 15.35
CA ALA A 94 18.23 -7.66 16.47
C ALA A 94 17.28 -7.31 17.63
N THR A 95 17.14 -6.01 17.95
CA THR A 95 16.18 -5.53 18.94
C THR A 95 14.74 -5.81 18.53
N LEU A 96 14.37 -5.55 17.27
CA LEU A 96 13.03 -5.81 16.76
C LEU A 96 12.68 -7.31 16.79
N CYS A 97 13.63 -8.18 16.44
CA CYS A 97 13.45 -9.63 16.53
C CYS A 97 13.22 -10.08 17.98
N ARG A 98 14.06 -9.61 18.92
CA ARG A 98 13.95 -9.98 20.34
C ARG A 98 12.64 -9.49 20.97
N ALA A 99 12.17 -8.30 20.60
CA ALA A 99 10.86 -7.80 21.02
C ALA A 99 9.72 -8.71 20.55
N GLY A 100 9.90 -9.43 19.45
CA GLY A 100 8.99 -10.46 18.95
C GLY A 100 9.29 -11.88 19.44
N GLY A 101 10.20 -12.07 20.40
CA GLY A 101 10.57 -13.40 20.92
C GLY A 101 11.45 -14.22 19.99
N ILE A 102 12.13 -13.59 19.02
CA ILE A 102 13.01 -14.24 18.05
C ILE A 102 14.46 -13.88 18.39
N ASP A 103 15.32 -14.89 18.57
CA ASP A 103 16.77 -14.69 18.61
C ASP A 103 17.38 -14.90 17.22
N PRO A 104 17.68 -13.81 16.48
CA PRO A 104 18.14 -13.92 15.10
C PRO A 104 19.58 -14.46 14.98
N VAL A 105 20.29 -14.66 16.10
CA VAL A 105 21.61 -15.30 16.11
C VAL A 105 21.50 -16.80 15.82
N VAL A 106 20.44 -17.44 16.33
CA VAL A 106 20.28 -18.90 16.28
C VAL A 106 19.00 -19.35 15.59
N GLN A 107 18.04 -18.45 15.38
CA GLN A 107 16.76 -18.71 14.71
C GLN A 107 16.64 -17.92 13.40
N PRO A 108 16.09 -18.54 12.33
CA PRO A 108 15.63 -17.81 11.16
C PRO A 108 14.53 -16.79 11.53
N ILE A 109 14.51 -15.65 10.85
CA ILE A 109 13.54 -14.57 11.12
C ILE A 109 12.28 -14.86 10.30
N PRO A 110 11.10 -15.09 10.90
CA PRO A 110 9.86 -15.26 10.14
C PRO A 110 9.51 -13.97 9.41
N VAL A 111 9.20 -14.05 8.12
CA VAL A 111 8.94 -12.89 7.28
C VAL A 111 7.73 -13.07 6.37
N ARG A 112 7.10 -11.96 5.98
CA ARG A 112 6.08 -11.90 4.94
C ARG A 112 6.12 -10.55 4.20
N PRO A 113 5.54 -10.44 2.99
CA PRO A 113 5.42 -9.15 2.32
C PRO A 113 4.50 -8.21 3.10
N ALA A 114 4.81 -6.92 3.10
CA ALA A 114 3.95 -5.88 3.68
C ALA A 114 3.90 -4.66 2.78
N ALA A 115 2.72 -4.05 2.64
CA ALA A 115 2.58 -2.77 1.96
C ALA A 115 3.49 -1.73 2.63
N HIS A 116 4.23 -0.96 1.83
CA HIS A 116 5.32 -0.14 2.33
C HIS A 116 5.33 1.29 1.78
N TYR A 117 4.92 1.49 0.52
CA TYR A 117 4.94 2.81 -0.09
C TYR A 117 3.87 2.94 -1.18
N HIS A 118 3.22 4.10 -1.25
CA HIS A 118 2.30 4.45 -2.32
C HIS A 118 3.02 5.30 -3.39
N MET A 119 3.10 4.81 -4.62
CA MET A 119 3.67 5.57 -5.74
C MET A 119 2.63 6.48 -6.40
N GLY A 120 1.39 6.00 -6.46
CA GLY A 120 0.24 6.79 -6.86
C GLY A 120 -0.28 7.68 -5.74
N GLY A 121 -1.25 8.52 -6.06
CA GLY A 121 -1.81 9.50 -5.15
C GLY A 121 -2.53 10.63 -5.88
N VAL A 122 -2.65 11.79 -5.25
CA VAL A 122 -3.23 12.99 -5.87
C VAL A 122 -2.35 13.41 -7.04
N ALA A 123 -2.91 13.43 -8.25
CA ALA A 123 -2.17 13.87 -9.43
C ALA A 123 -1.79 15.35 -9.27
N VAL A 124 -0.51 15.66 -9.44
CA VAL A 124 -0.01 17.02 -9.36
C VAL A 124 0.86 17.40 -10.55
N ASP A 125 0.89 18.68 -10.87
CA ASP A 125 1.84 19.26 -11.81
C ASP A 125 3.25 19.43 -11.19
N GLU A 126 4.20 19.97 -11.96
CA GLU A 126 5.59 20.23 -11.53
C GLU A 126 5.70 21.19 -10.33
N ARG A 127 4.62 21.91 -10.00
CA ARG A 127 4.54 22.86 -8.88
C ARG A 127 3.78 22.28 -7.69
N GLY A 128 3.33 21.03 -7.79
CA GLY A 128 2.55 20.34 -6.77
C GLY A 128 1.07 20.75 -6.73
N ARG A 129 0.55 21.43 -7.75
CA ARG A 129 -0.88 21.79 -7.83
C ARG A 129 -1.67 20.57 -8.27
N SER A 130 -2.77 20.30 -7.57
CA SER A 130 -3.73 19.29 -8.00
C SER A 130 -4.66 19.83 -9.09
N THR A 131 -5.54 18.97 -9.62
CA THR A 131 -6.61 19.39 -10.53
C THR A 131 -7.73 20.21 -9.88
N VAL A 132 -7.67 20.42 -8.56
CA VAL A 132 -8.62 21.27 -7.82
C VAL A 132 -7.93 22.59 -7.49
N ASP A 133 -8.54 23.69 -7.95
CA ASP A 133 -8.01 25.04 -7.72
C ASP A 133 -7.83 25.34 -6.23
N GLY A 134 -6.64 25.77 -5.87
CA GLY A 134 -6.29 26.09 -4.47
C GLY A 134 -5.92 24.88 -3.62
N LEU A 135 -5.78 23.68 -4.21
CA LEU A 135 -5.29 22.48 -3.53
C LEU A 135 -3.94 22.03 -4.10
N TRP A 136 -2.95 21.91 -3.22
CA TRP A 136 -1.63 21.35 -3.51
C TRP A 136 -1.44 20.02 -2.78
N ALA A 137 -0.55 19.17 -3.29
CA ALA A 137 -0.10 17.96 -2.63
C ALA A 137 1.40 17.77 -2.84
N CYS A 138 2.10 17.23 -1.82
CA CYS A 138 3.51 16.87 -1.90
C CYS A 138 3.86 15.71 -0.97
N GLY A 139 4.94 15.01 -1.27
CA GLY A 139 5.33 13.78 -0.57
C GLY A 139 4.48 12.59 -1.01
N GLU A 140 4.41 11.55 -0.19
CA GLU A 140 3.77 10.26 -0.55
C GLU A 140 2.29 10.34 -0.92
N VAL A 141 1.57 11.38 -0.46
CA VAL A 141 0.16 11.58 -0.84
C VAL A 141 0.00 12.03 -2.31
N ALA A 142 1.05 12.54 -2.93
CA ALA A 142 1.04 13.06 -4.28
C ALA A 142 1.60 12.05 -5.27
N SER A 143 0.96 11.94 -6.43
CA SER A 143 1.56 11.34 -7.61
C SER A 143 2.23 12.45 -8.40
N THR A 144 3.55 12.55 -8.30
CA THR A 144 4.39 13.52 -9.05
C THR A 144 4.86 12.96 -10.40
N GLY A 145 4.88 11.63 -10.54
CA GLY A 145 5.40 10.91 -11.69
C GLY A 145 6.84 10.43 -11.50
N LEU A 146 7.54 10.91 -10.46
CA LEU A 146 8.94 10.56 -10.18
C LEU A 146 9.16 9.05 -10.00
N HIS A 147 8.24 8.36 -9.33
CA HIS A 147 8.39 6.94 -8.99
C HIS A 147 7.86 5.98 -10.06
N GLY A 148 7.08 6.48 -11.02
CA GLY A 148 6.37 5.65 -11.99
C GLY A 148 5.68 4.44 -11.32
N ALA A 149 5.96 3.24 -11.86
CA ALA A 149 5.36 2.00 -11.36
C ALA A 149 6.11 1.32 -10.22
N ASP A 150 7.33 1.77 -9.88
CA ASP A 150 8.12 1.17 -8.80
C ASP A 150 9.17 2.14 -8.25
N ARG A 151 9.05 2.49 -6.97
CA ARG A 151 9.91 3.48 -6.32
C ARG A 151 11.28 2.90 -5.98
N LEU A 152 12.35 3.60 -6.37
CA LEU A 152 13.71 3.29 -5.93
C LEU A 152 13.92 3.65 -4.45
N ALA A 153 14.65 2.79 -3.72
CA ALA A 153 14.99 3.02 -2.31
C ALA A 153 15.61 4.41 -2.09
N SER A 154 15.33 5.01 -0.93
CA SER A 154 15.79 6.35 -0.52
C SER A 154 15.21 7.57 -1.28
N ASN A 155 14.48 7.38 -2.38
CA ASN A 155 13.90 8.52 -3.12
C ASN A 155 12.69 9.22 -2.47
N SER A 156 11.89 8.53 -1.65
CA SER A 156 10.63 9.09 -1.09
C SER A 156 10.84 10.32 -0.20
N LEU A 157 11.83 10.28 0.71
CA LEU A 157 12.14 11.41 1.58
C LEU A 157 12.76 12.58 0.80
N LEU A 158 13.56 12.26 -0.22
CA LEU A 158 14.15 13.27 -1.10
C LEU A 158 13.08 14.01 -1.89
N GLU A 159 12.12 13.28 -2.45
CA GLU A 159 10.98 13.87 -3.14
C GLU A 159 10.17 14.78 -2.23
N ALA A 160 9.81 14.30 -1.03
CA ALA A 160 9.05 15.08 -0.05
C ALA A 160 9.75 16.40 0.27
N LEU A 161 11.06 16.39 0.48
CA LEU A 161 11.85 17.59 0.75
C LEU A 161 11.90 18.54 -0.46
N ALA A 162 12.10 18.01 -1.66
CA ALA A 162 12.19 18.82 -2.88
C ALA A 162 10.84 19.51 -3.20
N TYR A 163 9.75 18.74 -3.24
CA TYR A 163 8.41 19.24 -3.55
C TYR A 163 7.88 20.18 -2.48
N ALA A 164 8.16 19.95 -1.18
CA ALA A 164 7.74 20.88 -0.13
C ALA A 164 8.23 22.32 -0.38
N ARG A 165 9.47 22.47 -0.84
CA ARG A 165 10.03 23.79 -1.19
C ARG A 165 9.36 24.40 -2.41
N TRP A 166 9.06 23.61 -3.43
CA TRP A 166 8.40 24.09 -4.65
C TRP A 166 6.96 24.51 -4.39
N VAL A 167 6.20 23.67 -3.68
CA VAL A 167 4.83 23.96 -3.25
C VAL A 167 4.77 25.22 -2.41
N ALA A 168 5.66 25.38 -1.42
CA ALA A 168 5.69 26.58 -0.57
C ALA A 168 5.89 27.88 -1.38
N ARG A 169 6.78 27.85 -2.38
CA ARG A 169 7.02 29.00 -3.27
C ARG A 169 5.80 29.30 -4.14
N ASP A 170 5.16 28.27 -4.66
CA ASP A 170 4.01 28.43 -5.54
C ASP A 170 2.77 28.93 -4.80
N ILE A 171 2.54 28.47 -3.56
CA ILE A 171 1.51 28.99 -2.67
C ILE A 171 1.75 30.47 -2.38
N ALA A 172 2.98 30.87 -2.05
CA ALA A 172 3.31 32.27 -1.77
C ALA A 172 3.05 33.18 -2.98
N ALA A 173 3.47 32.76 -4.18
CA ALA A 173 3.22 33.50 -5.42
C ALA A 173 1.73 33.60 -5.76
N SER A 174 0.98 32.51 -5.59
CA SER A 174 -0.47 32.46 -5.86
C SER A 174 -1.26 33.31 -4.87
N THR A 175 -0.87 33.31 -3.60
CA THR A 175 -1.52 34.13 -2.55
C THR A 175 -1.30 35.61 -2.81
N ALA A 176 -0.07 36.01 -3.14
CA ALA A 176 0.25 37.39 -3.52
C ALA A 176 -0.57 37.85 -4.73
N ALA A 177 -0.71 37.01 -5.76
CA ALA A 177 -1.53 37.30 -6.93
C ALA A 177 -3.03 37.45 -6.59
N ARG A 178 -3.59 36.60 -5.71
CA ARG A 178 -4.99 36.69 -5.29
C ARG A 178 -5.31 37.94 -4.47
N ILE A 179 -4.37 38.36 -3.61
CA ILE A 179 -4.44 39.62 -2.86
C ILE A 179 -4.38 40.81 -3.83
N PHE A 180 -3.45 40.78 -4.79
CA PHE A 180 -3.27 41.83 -5.78
C PHE A 180 -4.50 42.00 -6.70
N ASN A 181 -5.13 40.89 -7.10
CA ASN A 181 -6.29 40.90 -7.99
C ASN A 181 -7.62 41.22 -7.28
N GLY A 182 -7.61 41.64 -6.02
CA GLY A 182 -8.82 42.02 -5.28
C GLY A 182 -9.79 40.86 -5.02
N THR A 183 -9.40 39.61 -5.30
CA THR A 183 -10.19 38.40 -5.06
C THR A 183 -10.15 37.95 -3.58
N ALA A 184 -10.14 38.92 -2.66
CA ALA A 184 -10.17 38.73 -1.21
C ALA A 184 -11.51 38.18 -0.68
N ALA A 185 -12.42 37.74 -1.56
CA ALA A 185 -13.71 37.17 -1.19
C ALA A 185 -13.60 35.82 -0.46
N VAL A 186 -12.43 35.18 -0.41
CA VAL A 186 -12.24 33.91 0.33
C VAL A 186 -12.10 34.12 1.84
N ALA A 187 -11.80 35.34 2.30
CA ALA A 187 -11.68 35.61 3.74
C ALA A 187 -13.03 35.45 4.48
N ALA A 188 -14.17 35.69 3.81
CA ALA A 188 -15.49 35.61 4.42
C ALA A 188 -16.04 34.18 4.53
N ALA A 189 -15.59 33.24 3.69
CA ALA A 189 -16.02 31.83 3.76
C ALA A 189 -15.26 31.02 4.81
N ALA A 190 -14.06 31.47 5.21
CA ALA A 190 -13.25 30.82 6.23
C ALA A 190 -13.81 30.98 7.65
N SER A 191 -14.69 31.96 7.90
CA SER A 191 -15.31 32.17 9.22
C SER A 191 -16.61 31.40 9.43
N SER A 192 -17.13 30.69 8.43
CA SER A 192 -18.38 29.92 8.54
C SER A 192 -18.22 28.42 8.32
N ALA A 193 -17.06 27.98 7.82
CA ALA A 193 -16.65 26.59 7.93
C ALA A 193 -15.92 26.42 9.27
N THR A 194 -16.68 26.32 10.36
CA THR A 194 -16.22 25.43 11.43
C THR A 194 -16.11 24.06 10.77
N VAL A 195 -14.92 23.75 10.26
CA VAL A 195 -14.47 22.36 10.24
C VAL A 195 -14.46 22.00 11.70
N ALA A 196 -15.60 21.49 12.20
CA ALA A 196 -15.62 20.75 13.45
C ALA A 196 -14.39 19.84 13.33
N PRO A 197 -13.39 19.93 14.24
CA PRO A 197 -12.13 19.24 14.09
C PRO A 197 -12.48 17.84 13.67
N GLY A 198 -12.16 17.50 12.41
CA GLY A 198 -12.70 16.33 11.75
C GLY A 198 -12.44 15.21 12.72
N MET A 199 -13.53 14.71 13.32
CA MET A 199 -13.48 13.82 14.48
C MET A 199 -12.43 12.80 14.11
N VAL A 200 -11.26 12.77 14.75
CA VAL A 200 -10.28 11.70 14.48
C VAL A 200 -11.05 10.47 14.89
N PRO A 201 -11.57 9.65 13.97
CA PRO A 201 -12.59 8.70 14.37
C PRO A 201 -11.87 7.71 15.26
N SER A 202 -12.33 7.63 16.51
CA SER A 202 -11.80 6.64 17.44
C SER A 202 -12.01 5.28 16.78
N PRO A 203 -10.95 4.49 16.51
CA PRO A 203 -11.08 3.19 15.86
C PRO A 203 -11.94 2.18 16.63
N ALA A 204 -12.33 2.51 17.86
CA ALA A 204 -13.04 1.63 18.77
C ALA A 204 -14.40 1.11 18.24
N GLY A 205 -15.10 1.88 17.39
CA GLY A 205 -16.38 1.47 16.80
C GLY A 205 -16.25 0.59 15.54
N ASP A 206 -15.16 0.74 14.79
CA ASP A 206 -14.99 0.14 13.46
C ASP A 206 -13.82 -0.87 13.39
N ALA A 207 -13.26 -1.29 14.52
CA ALA A 207 -12.08 -2.17 14.57
C ALA A 207 -12.28 -3.48 13.78
N GLY A 208 -13.48 -4.07 13.85
CA GLY A 208 -13.84 -5.26 13.08
C GLY A 208 -13.86 -5.00 11.57
N VAL A 209 -14.38 -3.84 11.15
CA VAL A 209 -14.44 -3.43 9.74
C VAL A 209 -13.03 -3.12 9.21
N LEU A 210 -12.20 -2.44 10.00
CA LEU A 210 -10.81 -2.18 9.65
C LEU A 210 -10.00 -3.48 9.51
N ALA A 211 -10.20 -4.44 10.41
CA ALA A 211 -9.56 -5.75 10.32
C ALA A 211 -10.02 -6.52 9.07
N ALA A 212 -11.32 -6.48 8.74
CA ALA A 212 -11.87 -7.08 7.54
C ALA A 212 -11.33 -6.42 6.26
N LEU A 213 -11.25 -5.08 6.23
CA LEU A 213 -10.66 -4.31 5.14
C LEU A 213 -9.20 -4.72 4.91
N ARG A 214 -8.38 -4.79 5.97
CA ARG A 214 -6.97 -5.19 5.87
C ARG A 214 -6.82 -6.62 5.34
N ARG A 215 -7.65 -7.57 5.80
CA ARG A 215 -7.66 -8.95 5.27
C ARG A 215 -8.02 -8.99 3.79
N LEU A 216 -9.07 -8.27 3.39
CA LEU A 216 -9.51 -8.18 1.99
C LEU A 216 -8.42 -7.58 1.10
N MET A 217 -7.84 -6.44 1.49
CA MET A 217 -6.80 -5.76 0.70
C MET A 217 -5.54 -6.63 0.58
N THR A 218 -5.15 -7.33 1.65
CA THR A 218 -4.01 -8.27 1.62
C THR A 218 -4.27 -9.43 0.67
N ARG A 219 -5.46 -10.04 0.75
CA ARG A 219 -5.82 -11.23 -0.03
C ARG A 219 -6.02 -10.93 -1.51
N ASP A 220 -6.80 -9.90 -1.82
CA ASP A 220 -7.33 -9.71 -3.17
C ASP A 220 -6.67 -8.56 -3.95
N VAL A 221 -6.03 -7.63 -3.24
CA VAL A 221 -5.36 -6.43 -3.81
C VAL A 221 -3.87 -6.38 -3.40
N GLY A 222 -3.33 -7.53 -2.98
CA GLY A 222 -1.96 -7.69 -2.48
C GLY A 222 -0.92 -7.75 -3.60
N VAL A 223 0.14 -8.53 -3.34
CA VAL A 223 1.32 -8.67 -4.21
C VAL A 223 0.97 -9.32 -5.56
N ILE A 224 0.07 -10.31 -5.56
CA ILE A 224 -0.39 -11.01 -6.76
C ILE A 224 -1.88 -10.75 -6.91
N ARG A 225 -2.29 -10.26 -8.09
CA ARG A 225 -3.67 -9.88 -8.38
C ARG A 225 -4.17 -10.62 -9.62
N SER A 226 -5.47 -10.83 -9.73
CA SER A 226 -6.14 -11.33 -10.93
C SER A 226 -7.45 -10.59 -11.18
N ASP A 227 -8.04 -10.69 -12.38
CA ASP A 227 -9.38 -10.16 -12.65
C ASP A 227 -10.39 -10.66 -11.61
N GLU A 228 -10.33 -11.96 -11.26
CA GLU A 228 -11.20 -12.56 -10.25
C GLU A 228 -11.01 -11.95 -8.86
N SER A 229 -9.76 -11.82 -8.38
CA SER A 229 -9.48 -11.26 -7.05
C SER A 229 -9.95 -9.81 -6.95
N LEU A 230 -9.66 -9.01 -7.99
CA LEU A 230 -9.98 -7.59 -8.02
C LEU A 230 -11.49 -7.35 -8.11
N ARG A 231 -12.25 -8.16 -8.87
CA ARG A 231 -13.72 -8.07 -8.89
C ARG A 231 -14.34 -8.42 -7.55
N ARG A 232 -13.83 -9.44 -6.87
CA ARG A 232 -14.27 -9.77 -5.49
C ARG A 232 -14.01 -8.61 -4.54
N ALA A 233 -12.81 -8.02 -4.60
CA ALA A 233 -12.45 -6.87 -3.78
C ALA A 233 -13.38 -5.67 -4.03
N ILE A 234 -13.57 -5.28 -5.30
CA ILE A 234 -14.44 -4.16 -5.68
C ILE A 234 -15.87 -4.37 -5.17
N THR A 235 -16.42 -5.58 -5.35
CA THR A 235 -17.78 -5.90 -4.90
C THR A 235 -17.94 -5.73 -3.40
N ALA A 236 -17.01 -6.28 -2.61
CA ALA A 236 -17.06 -6.24 -1.15
C ALA A 236 -16.74 -4.83 -0.59
N LEU A 237 -15.76 -4.12 -1.15
CA LEU A 237 -15.42 -2.76 -0.75
C LEU A 237 -16.57 -1.80 -1.02
N ALA A 238 -17.21 -1.90 -2.17
CA ALA A 238 -18.31 -1.02 -2.53
C ALA A 238 -19.56 -1.28 -1.67
N ALA A 239 -19.84 -2.54 -1.30
CA ALA A 239 -20.87 -2.88 -0.32
C ALA A 239 -20.53 -2.34 1.09
N THR A 240 -19.27 -2.39 1.49
CA THR A 240 -18.82 -1.87 2.80
C THR A 240 -18.95 -0.36 2.86
N ALA A 241 -18.62 0.35 1.77
CA ALA A 241 -18.76 1.81 1.66
C ALA A 241 -20.22 2.27 1.79
N GLU A 242 -21.17 1.49 1.27
CA GLU A 242 -22.61 1.75 1.41
C GLU A 242 -23.11 1.50 2.85
N ALA A 243 -22.62 0.45 3.49
CA ALA A 243 -23.04 0.06 4.84
C ALA A 243 -22.49 0.98 5.95
N HIS A 244 -21.34 1.62 5.73
CA HIS A 244 -20.67 2.46 6.73
C HIS A 244 -20.41 3.88 6.21
N PRO A 245 -21.44 4.69 5.91
CA PRO A 245 -21.23 6.02 5.35
C PRO A 245 -20.64 6.97 6.40
N ARG A 246 -19.65 7.79 6.00
CA ARG A 246 -19.11 8.93 6.76
C ARG A 246 -18.35 8.58 8.06
N THR A 247 -17.59 7.49 8.07
CA THR A 247 -16.60 7.15 9.13
C THR A 247 -15.15 7.23 8.60
N ALA A 248 -14.10 7.25 9.44
CA ALA A 248 -12.72 7.17 8.90
C ALA A 248 -12.49 5.87 8.13
N VAL A 249 -13.09 4.77 8.60
CA VAL A 249 -12.99 3.50 7.89
C VAL A 249 -13.67 3.60 6.53
N SER A 250 -14.72 4.41 6.39
CA SER A 250 -15.34 4.68 5.09
C SER A 250 -14.38 5.34 4.08
N GLU A 251 -13.52 6.27 4.52
CA GLU A 251 -12.50 6.89 3.66
C GLU A 251 -11.42 5.87 3.27
N MET A 252 -11.00 5.00 4.20
CA MET A 252 -10.05 3.92 3.89
C MET A 252 -10.62 2.89 2.91
N VAL A 253 -11.90 2.51 3.09
CA VAL A 253 -12.62 1.62 2.18
C VAL A 253 -12.71 2.27 0.80
N LEU A 254 -12.99 3.58 0.74
CA LEU A 254 -13.07 4.30 -0.51
C LEU A 254 -11.72 4.31 -1.24
N VAL A 255 -10.62 4.62 -0.54
CA VAL A 255 -9.26 4.54 -1.10
C VAL A 255 -8.96 3.12 -1.57
N GLY A 256 -9.29 2.10 -0.77
CA GLY A 256 -9.14 0.70 -1.17
C GLY A 256 -9.91 0.36 -2.46
N LEU A 257 -11.13 0.89 -2.61
CA LEU A 257 -11.94 0.73 -3.82
C LEU A 257 -11.30 1.41 -5.03
N MET A 258 -10.70 2.59 -4.85
CA MET A 258 -9.94 3.29 -5.90
C MET A 258 -8.74 2.45 -6.37
N VAL A 259 -7.95 1.92 -5.42
CA VAL A 259 -6.80 1.04 -5.71
C VAL A 259 -7.24 -0.21 -6.47
N ALA A 260 -8.28 -0.89 -6.00
CA ALA A 260 -8.78 -2.11 -6.64
C ALA A 260 -9.33 -1.86 -8.05
N THR A 261 -10.03 -0.74 -8.24
CA THR A 261 -10.58 -0.34 -9.54
C THR A 261 -9.47 -0.05 -10.54
N ALA A 262 -8.50 0.79 -10.16
CA ALA A 262 -7.35 1.10 -11.00
C ALA A 262 -6.54 -0.16 -11.36
N ALA A 263 -6.35 -1.06 -10.39
CA ALA A 263 -5.67 -2.34 -10.61
C ALA A 263 -6.43 -3.25 -11.58
N LEU A 264 -7.77 -3.23 -11.57
CA LEU A 264 -8.62 -4.04 -12.45
C LEU A 264 -8.54 -3.56 -13.89
N GLU A 265 -8.60 -2.24 -14.09
CA GLU A 265 -8.53 -1.60 -15.40
C GLU A 265 -7.17 -1.82 -16.09
N ARG A 266 -6.07 -1.80 -15.32
CA ARG A 266 -4.74 -2.07 -15.86
C ARG A 266 -4.53 -3.56 -16.13
N ARG A 267 -4.69 -3.96 -17.40
CA ARG A 267 -4.51 -5.33 -17.93
C ARG A 267 -3.07 -5.61 -18.37
N GLU A 268 -2.11 -5.37 -17.47
CA GLU A 268 -0.69 -5.65 -17.65
C GLU A 268 -0.02 -5.86 -16.28
N SER A 269 1.23 -6.31 -16.30
CA SER A 269 2.12 -6.33 -15.14
C SER A 269 3.28 -5.38 -15.34
N ARG A 270 3.43 -4.42 -14.43
CA ARG A 270 4.46 -3.38 -14.49
C ARG A 270 4.81 -2.91 -13.09
N GLY A 271 6.11 -2.85 -12.80
CA GLY A 271 6.62 -2.39 -11.51
C GLY A 271 6.01 -3.19 -10.34
N ALA A 272 5.40 -2.46 -9.40
CA ALA A 272 4.76 -3.04 -8.22
C ALA A 272 3.36 -3.64 -8.49
N GLN A 273 2.78 -3.41 -9.67
CA GLN A 273 1.58 -4.14 -10.09
C GLN A 273 1.96 -5.43 -10.80
N TYR A 274 1.48 -6.55 -10.25
CA TYR A 274 1.53 -7.83 -10.92
C TYR A 274 0.12 -8.45 -11.06
N ARG A 275 -0.30 -8.64 -12.31
CA ARG A 275 -1.52 -9.32 -12.73
C ARG A 275 -1.15 -10.70 -13.24
N SER A 276 -1.52 -11.76 -12.51
CA SER A 276 -1.20 -13.14 -12.91
C SER A 276 -1.86 -13.55 -14.23
N ASP A 277 -3.00 -12.92 -14.54
CA ASP A 277 -3.76 -13.05 -15.78
C ASP A 277 -3.23 -12.15 -16.92
N PHE A 278 -2.35 -11.19 -16.62
CA PHE A 278 -1.65 -10.34 -17.58
C PHE A 278 -0.18 -10.17 -17.17
N PRO A 279 0.65 -11.23 -17.26
CA PRO A 279 1.98 -11.27 -16.62
C PRO A 279 3.05 -10.41 -17.32
N LEU A 280 2.75 -9.89 -18.50
CA LEU A 280 3.67 -9.08 -19.30
C LEU A 280 3.28 -7.59 -19.25
N PRO A 281 4.26 -6.68 -19.39
CA PRO A 281 3.97 -5.27 -19.58
C PRO A 281 3.32 -5.04 -20.96
N ALA A 282 2.44 -4.05 -21.05
CA ALA A 282 1.97 -3.52 -22.33
C ALA A 282 3.12 -2.81 -23.07
N ALA A 283 2.98 -2.68 -24.39
CA ALA A 283 3.96 -2.00 -25.23
C ALA A 283 4.16 -0.53 -24.82
N GLU A 284 3.06 0.15 -24.49
CA GLU A 284 3.06 1.54 -24.05
C GLU A 284 2.78 1.63 -22.55
N ALA A 285 3.59 2.44 -21.86
CA ALA A 285 3.37 2.75 -20.46
C ALA A 285 2.43 3.96 -20.37
N VAL A 286 1.24 3.76 -19.83
CA VAL A 286 0.25 4.82 -19.61
C VAL A 286 -0.05 4.96 -18.12
N HIS A 287 -0.25 6.19 -17.68
CA HIS A 287 -0.76 6.48 -16.35
C HIS A 287 -2.22 6.07 -16.24
N THR A 288 -2.61 5.52 -15.09
CA THR A 288 -4.02 5.34 -14.75
C THR A 288 -4.48 6.59 -14.04
N GLU A 289 -5.55 7.22 -14.50
CA GLU A 289 -6.11 8.42 -13.89
C GLU A 289 -7.59 8.23 -13.62
N LEU A 290 -8.03 8.52 -12.39
CA LEU A 290 -9.42 8.30 -11.98
C LEU A 290 -9.91 9.35 -10.98
N THR A 291 -11.20 9.64 -11.09
CA THR A 291 -11.97 10.41 -10.11
C THR A 291 -12.86 9.48 -9.28
N LEU A 292 -13.44 10.02 -8.21
CA LEU A 292 -14.43 9.31 -7.42
C LEU A 292 -15.64 8.85 -8.25
N ASP A 293 -16.06 9.65 -9.23
CA ASP A 293 -17.19 9.31 -10.08
C ASP A 293 -16.86 8.18 -11.06
N ASP A 294 -15.61 8.10 -11.54
CA ASP A 294 -15.15 6.96 -12.35
C ASP A 294 -15.21 5.66 -11.54
N VAL A 295 -14.71 5.69 -10.30
CA VAL A 295 -14.73 4.54 -9.39
C VAL A 295 -16.15 4.08 -9.09
N ARG A 296 -17.08 5.01 -8.85
CA ARG A 296 -18.50 4.69 -8.63
C ARG A 296 -19.14 4.02 -9.85
N ARG A 297 -18.89 4.54 -11.06
CA ARG A 297 -19.38 3.95 -12.30
C ARG A 297 -18.82 2.54 -12.51
N HIS A 298 -17.52 2.36 -12.28
CA HIS A 298 -16.87 1.06 -12.45
C HIS A 298 -17.40 0.02 -11.44
N ALA A 299 -17.50 0.39 -10.16
CA ALA A 299 -18.02 -0.48 -9.12
C ALA A 299 -19.48 -0.93 -9.39
N ALA A 300 -20.31 -0.05 -9.96
CA ALA A 300 -21.65 -0.41 -10.40
C ALA A 300 -21.62 -1.42 -11.56
N GLY A 301 -20.73 -1.22 -12.54
CA GLY A 301 -20.55 -2.14 -13.67
C GLY A 301 -20.09 -3.54 -13.25
N VAL A 302 -19.14 -3.64 -12.32
CA VAL A 302 -18.68 -4.92 -11.78
C VAL A 302 -19.81 -5.65 -11.04
N ARG A 303 -20.58 -4.94 -10.22
CA ARG A 303 -21.71 -5.55 -9.47
C ARG A 303 -22.87 -5.97 -10.38
N GLY A 304 -23.10 -5.27 -11.48
CA GLY A 304 -24.09 -5.66 -12.49
C GLY A 304 -23.67 -6.89 -13.33
N ALA A 305 -22.37 -7.19 -13.39
CA ALA A 305 -21.83 -8.32 -14.17
C ALA A 305 -21.63 -9.60 -13.33
N SER A 306 -21.62 -9.51 -12.00
CA SER A 306 -21.53 -10.68 -11.11
C SER A 306 -22.91 -11.31 -10.87
N PRO A 307 -23.08 -12.63 -11.07
CA PRO A 307 -24.24 -13.34 -10.52
C PRO A 307 -24.22 -13.17 -8.99
N ALA A 308 -25.28 -12.59 -8.44
CA ALA A 308 -25.40 -12.34 -7.01
C ALA A 308 -25.06 -13.61 -6.20
N THR A 309 -23.93 -13.61 -5.48
CA THR A 309 -23.67 -14.63 -4.46
C THR A 309 -22.90 -14.04 -3.26
N ALA A 310 -23.67 -13.92 -2.16
CA ALA A 310 -23.35 -14.01 -0.74
C ALA A 310 -21.96 -13.60 -0.21
N LEU A 311 -21.95 -12.60 0.69
CA LEU A 311 -21.07 -12.61 1.86
C LEU A 311 -21.77 -11.98 3.08
N ALA A 312 -22.56 -12.80 3.78
CA ALA A 312 -23.07 -12.50 5.11
C ALA A 312 -22.73 -13.70 6.03
N GLN A 313 -21.44 -14.00 6.20
CA GLN A 313 -21.01 -15.07 7.13
C GLN A 313 -19.78 -14.76 7.98
N ASP A 314 -19.06 -13.64 7.79
CA ASP A 314 -17.80 -13.41 8.54
C ASP A 314 -17.94 -12.52 9.79
N VAL A 315 -19.17 -12.20 10.23
CA VAL A 315 -19.44 -11.49 11.50
C VAL A 315 -19.82 -12.47 12.63
N GLY A 316 -20.14 -13.73 12.32
CA GLY A 316 -20.69 -14.70 13.27
C GLY A 316 -19.68 -15.56 14.05
N GLN A 317 -18.39 -15.55 13.71
CA GLN A 317 -17.41 -16.45 14.34
C GLN A 317 -16.52 -15.77 15.41
N ALA A 318 -16.64 -14.47 15.63
CA ALA A 318 -15.84 -13.75 16.63
C ALA A 318 -16.40 -13.83 18.08
N THR A 319 -17.57 -14.45 18.29
CA THR A 319 -18.21 -14.52 19.62
C THR A 319 -18.24 -15.91 20.25
N ALA A 320 -17.58 -16.91 19.64
CA ALA A 320 -17.53 -18.28 20.17
C ALA A 320 -16.08 -18.78 20.23
N GLY A 321 -15.31 -18.27 21.18
CA GLY A 321 -13.93 -18.71 21.42
C GLY A 321 -13.33 -18.21 22.73
N GLY A 322 -14.18 -17.92 23.72
CA GLY A 322 -13.78 -17.59 25.09
C GLY A 322 -14.25 -18.68 26.04
N ALA A 323 -13.43 -19.73 26.19
CA ALA A 323 -13.36 -20.62 27.33
C ALA A 323 -12.02 -21.38 27.26
#